data_AF-A0A0J0YGF9-F1
#
_entry.id   AF-A0A0J0YGF9-F1
#
_cell.length_a   1.000
_cell.length_b   1.000
_cell.length_c   1.000
_cell.angle_alpha   90.00
_cell.angle_beta   90.00
_cell.angle_gamma   90.00
#
_symmetry.space_group_name_H-M   'P 1'
#
loop_
_entity.id
_entity.type
_entity.pdbx_description
1 polymer ?
#
loop_
_entity_poly.entity_id
_entity_poly.type
_entity_poly.pdbx_seq_one_letter_code
_entity_poly.pdbx_strand_id
1 'polypeptide(L)'
;MKCKSMYWLAVVISLLAIGCDTIEDGSHVDPITIYEKVNGNWELTNLKMVDEFAKANKVEPSEENLSTYFNYEDFKIKFNVDEKNRPTSYEVTGDVPALFAPKGYWALSSDFQQTNASAVRILLYSDAQKTQKTDELRVTSVPGKNKEMQLQLMRTSGGVDFVSYVFKLNAIN
;
A
#
# COMPACT_ATOMS: atom_id res chain seq x y z
N MET A 1 56.45 54.64 10.13
CA MET A 1 55.83 53.78 9.08
C MET A 1 55.13 52.59 9.76
N LYS A 2 53.90 52.75 10.27
CA LYS A 2 53.15 51.65 10.94
C LYS A 2 51.78 51.34 10.29
N CYS A 3 51.37 52.07 9.26
CA CYS A 3 50.03 51.91 8.65
C CYS A 3 49.93 50.82 7.57
N LYS A 4 51.04 50.25 7.06
CA LYS A 4 50.97 49.25 5.97
C LYS A 4 50.58 47.84 6.42
N SER A 5 50.76 47.52 7.71
CA SER A 5 50.47 46.18 8.27
C SER A 5 48.97 45.94 8.54
N MET A 6 48.23 46.99 8.93
CA MET A 6 46.79 46.88 9.23
C MET A 6 45.92 46.62 7.99
N TYR A 7 46.28 47.17 6.82
CA TYR A 7 45.53 46.93 5.58
C TYR A 7 45.65 45.48 5.10
N TRP A 8 46.79 44.84 5.35
CA TRP A 8 47.00 43.45 4.96
C TRP A 8 46.18 42.48 5.82
N LEU A 9 46.06 42.76 7.12
CA LEU A 9 45.21 41.98 8.02
C LEU A 9 43.72 42.13 7.66
N ALA A 10 43.27 43.33 7.27
CA ALA A 10 41.89 43.57 6.85
C ALA A 10 41.52 42.82 5.56
N VAL A 11 42.45 42.71 4.60
CA VAL A 11 42.25 41.96 3.36
C VAL A 11 42.18 40.45 3.62
N VAL A 12 43.01 39.92 4.52
CA VAL A 12 43.00 38.50 4.90
C VAL A 12 41.72 38.12 5.65
N ILE A 13 41.20 38.99 6.53
CA ILE A 13 39.94 38.75 7.25
C ILE A 13 38.73 38.81 6.29
N SER A 14 38.78 39.64 5.25
CA SER A 14 37.71 39.75 4.25
C SER A 14 37.58 38.52 3.34
N LEU A 15 38.67 37.76 3.16
CA LEU A 15 38.69 36.51 2.38
C LEU A 15 38.17 35.29 3.14
N LEU A 16 38.07 35.37 4.48
CA LEU A 16 37.55 34.27 5.32
C LEU A 16 36.02 34.24 5.40
N ALA A 17 35.33 35.25 4.86
CA ALA A 17 33.87 35.34 4.88
C ALA A 17 33.18 34.71 3.65
N ILE A 18 33.94 34.10 2.73
CA ILE A 18 33.43 33.43 1.52
C ILE A 18 33.34 31.91 1.79
N GLY A 19 32.83 31.53 2.95
CA GLY A 19 32.43 30.16 3.25
C GLY A 19 30.91 30.10 3.19
N CYS A 20 30.34 30.06 1.98
CA CYS A 20 28.93 29.77 1.83
C CYS A 20 28.77 28.29 2.22
N ASP A 21 28.23 28.04 3.41
CA ASP A 21 27.91 26.70 3.86
C ASP A 21 26.79 26.20 2.94
N THR A 22 27.15 25.38 1.94
CA THR A 22 26.15 24.64 1.18
C THR A 22 25.64 23.60 2.14
N ILE A 23 24.54 23.90 2.83
CA ILE A 23 23.77 22.89 3.53
C ILE A 23 23.47 21.82 2.47
N GLU A 24 24.12 20.66 2.59
CA GLU A 24 23.75 19.45 1.85
C GLU A 24 22.39 18.99 2.38
N ASP A 25 21.35 19.78 2.11
CA ASP A 25 19.98 19.32 2.13
C ASP A 25 19.89 18.37 0.94
N GLY A 26 19.96 17.07 1.22
CA GLY A 26 20.12 16.00 0.24
C GLY A 26 19.24 16.14 -1.02
N SER A 27 19.66 15.49 -2.10
CA SER A 27 18.96 15.59 -3.39
C SER A 27 17.49 15.22 -3.27
N HIS A 28 16.63 15.96 -3.99
CA HIS A 28 15.21 15.69 -4.08
C HIS A 28 14.96 14.22 -4.47
N VAL A 29 14.13 13.54 -3.68
CA VAL A 29 13.60 12.21 -3.98
C VAL A 29 12.08 12.29 -4.03
N ASP A 30 11.49 11.57 -4.97
CA ASP A 30 10.03 11.51 -5.09
C ASP A 30 9.40 10.88 -3.84
N PRO A 31 8.20 11.31 -3.42
CA PRO A 31 7.51 10.72 -2.28
C PRO A 31 7.15 9.25 -2.52
N ILE A 32 7.31 8.42 -1.47
CA ILE A 32 6.93 7.01 -1.49
C ILE A 32 5.41 6.86 -1.66
N THR A 33 5.01 6.18 -2.72
CA THR A 33 3.63 5.86 -3.07
C THR A 33 3.12 4.64 -2.29
N ILE A 34 1.81 4.43 -2.31
CA ILE A 34 1.22 3.20 -1.76
C ILE A 34 1.57 1.99 -2.65
N TYR A 35 1.84 2.18 -3.95
CA TYR A 35 2.27 1.08 -4.82
C TYR A 35 3.51 0.39 -4.30
N GLU A 36 4.51 1.15 -3.86
CA GLU A 36 5.75 0.61 -3.29
C GLU A 36 5.51 -0.18 -2.01
N LYS A 37 4.48 0.19 -1.24
CA LYS A 37 4.11 -0.49 0.01
C LYS A 37 3.32 -1.78 -0.23
N VAL A 38 2.49 -1.81 -1.28
CA VAL A 38 1.65 -2.95 -1.65
C VAL A 38 2.41 -3.95 -2.53
N ASN A 39 3.39 -3.50 -3.30
CA ASN A 39 4.28 -4.34 -4.10
C ASN A 39 4.94 -5.42 -3.24
N GLY A 40 4.95 -6.66 -3.73
CA GLY A 40 5.60 -7.78 -3.07
C GLY A 40 4.72 -9.03 -2.98
N ASN A 41 5.22 -10.01 -2.24
CA ASN A 41 4.55 -11.27 -1.98
C ASN A 41 3.94 -11.22 -0.58
N TRP A 42 2.71 -11.69 -0.46
CA TRP A 42 1.92 -11.63 0.76
C TRP A 42 1.32 -13.00 1.07
N GLU A 43 1.55 -13.53 2.25
CA GLU A 43 0.91 -14.76 2.75
C GLU A 43 -0.30 -14.43 3.61
N LEU A 44 -1.34 -15.26 3.54
CA LEU A 44 -2.52 -15.12 4.38
C LEU A 44 -2.30 -15.70 5.76
N THR A 45 -2.53 -14.89 6.78
CA THR A 45 -2.50 -15.33 8.17
C THR A 45 -3.88 -15.55 8.75
N ASN A 46 -4.88 -14.84 8.22
CA ASN A 46 -6.26 -15.00 8.66
C ASN A 46 -7.24 -14.54 7.57
N LEU A 47 -8.29 -15.32 7.34
CA LEU A 47 -9.47 -14.93 6.59
C LEU A 47 -10.71 -14.97 7.47
N LYS A 48 -11.44 -13.87 7.51
CA LYS A 48 -12.71 -13.75 8.24
C LYS A 48 -13.82 -13.32 7.30
N MET A 49 -14.96 -14.01 7.38
CA MET A 49 -16.21 -13.57 6.76
C MET A 49 -17.00 -12.74 7.78
N VAL A 50 -17.64 -11.67 7.32
CA VAL A 50 -18.54 -10.84 8.12
C VAL A 50 -19.88 -10.79 7.40
N ASP A 51 -20.95 -11.16 8.10
CA ASP A 51 -22.32 -10.90 7.66
C ASP A 51 -22.67 -9.46 8.06
N GLU A 52 -22.73 -8.58 7.06
CA GLU A 52 -22.96 -7.15 7.29
C GLU A 52 -24.38 -6.87 7.78
N PHE A 53 -25.35 -7.72 7.44
CA PHE A 53 -26.72 -7.62 7.95
C PHE A 53 -26.78 -8.00 9.43
N ALA A 54 -26.22 -9.15 9.79
CA ALA A 54 -26.18 -9.62 11.18
C ALA A 54 -25.43 -8.62 12.06
N LYS A 55 -24.29 -8.12 11.58
CA LYS A 55 -23.49 -7.09 12.27
C LYS A 55 -24.25 -5.78 12.48
N ALA A 56 -24.94 -5.27 11.44
CA ALA A 56 -25.73 -4.04 11.55
C ALA A 56 -26.90 -4.19 12.54
N ASN A 57 -27.47 -5.39 12.64
CA ASN A 57 -28.60 -5.69 13.52
C ASN A 57 -28.20 -6.29 14.87
N LYS A 58 -26.89 -6.41 15.17
CA LYS A 58 -26.34 -7.00 16.40
C LYS A 58 -26.83 -8.43 16.65
N VAL A 59 -26.98 -9.20 15.58
CA VAL A 59 -27.32 -10.63 15.60
C VAL A 59 -26.03 -11.43 15.59
N GLU A 60 -25.89 -12.38 16.51
CA GLU A 60 -24.70 -13.23 16.62
C GLU A 60 -24.97 -14.68 16.19
N PRO A 61 -24.00 -15.37 15.56
CA PRO A 61 -22.68 -14.86 15.18
C PRO A 61 -22.76 -13.95 13.93
N SER A 62 -22.12 -12.78 13.99
CA SER A 62 -22.02 -11.86 12.84
C SER A 62 -20.72 -12.01 12.04
N GLU A 63 -19.77 -12.78 12.56
CA GLU A 63 -18.47 -13.03 11.94
C GLU A 63 -18.11 -14.51 12.06
N GLU A 64 -17.50 -15.05 11.02
CA GLU A 64 -16.98 -16.43 10.99
C GLU A 64 -15.52 -16.41 10.57
N ASN A 65 -14.65 -17.03 11.38
CA ASN A 65 -13.26 -17.20 11.00
C ASN A 65 -13.15 -18.35 10.01
N LEU A 66 -12.92 -18.02 8.74
CA LEU A 66 -12.78 -19.02 7.71
C LEU A 66 -11.44 -19.75 7.78
N SER A 67 -10.45 -19.22 8.51
CA SER A 67 -9.09 -19.75 8.64
C SER A 67 -9.03 -21.22 9.07
N THR A 68 -10.02 -21.68 9.83
CA THR A 68 -10.08 -23.06 10.34
C THR A 68 -10.64 -24.06 9.34
N TYR A 69 -11.27 -23.60 8.25
CA TYR A 69 -11.96 -24.46 7.28
C TYR A 69 -11.14 -24.71 6.01
N PHE A 70 -10.03 -23.99 5.80
CA PHE A 70 -9.20 -24.13 4.60
C PHE A 70 -7.72 -24.06 4.96
N ASN A 71 -6.87 -24.70 4.16
CA ASN A 71 -5.43 -24.71 4.41
C ASN A 71 -4.77 -23.47 3.78
N TYR A 72 -4.84 -22.34 4.49
CA TYR A 72 -4.34 -21.06 3.99
C TYR A 72 -2.82 -20.90 4.03
N GLU A 73 -2.06 -21.87 4.57
CA GLU A 73 -0.58 -21.84 4.52
C GLU A 73 -0.06 -21.65 3.09
N ASP A 74 -0.81 -22.12 2.11
CA ASP A 74 -0.45 -21.98 0.69
C ASP A 74 -1.02 -20.73 0.01
N PHE A 75 -1.94 -19.99 0.64
CA PHE A 75 -2.46 -18.76 0.02
C PHE A 75 -1.39 -17.69 -0.01
N LYS A 76 -1.07 -17.26 -1.23
CA LYS A 76 -0.17 -16.14 -1.45
C LYS A 76 -0.74 -15.21 -2.49
N ILE A 77 -0.67 -13.91 -2.26
CA ILE A 77 -0.99 -12.90 -3.26
C ILE A 77 0.26 -12.09 -3.56
N LYS A 78 0.59 -11.99 -4.85
CA LYS A 78 1.71 -11.19 -5.35
C LYS A 78 1.17 -10.00 -6.11
N PHE A 79 1.61 -8.82 -5.74
CA PHE A 79 1.38 -7.59 -6.49
C PHE A 79 2.69 -7.16 -7.14
N ASN A 80 2.70 -7.02 -8.46
CA ASN A 80 3.89 -6.63 -9.21
C ASN A 80 3.78 -5.17 -9.67
N VAL A 81 4.93 -4.49 -9.74
CA VAL A 81 5.10 -3.16 -10.34
C VAL A 81 6.18 -3.21 -11.44
N ASP A 82 6.22 -2.20 -12.30
CA ASP A 82 7.30 -2.00 -13.27
C ASP A 82 8.49 -1.23 -12.67
N GLU A 83 9.54 -1.00 -13.46
CA GLU A 83 10.74 -0.25 -13.07
C GLU A 83 10.46 1.19 -12.62
N LYS A 84 9.27 1.72 -12.91
CA LYS A 84 8.82 3.06 -12.53
C LYS A 84 7.82 3.02 -11.37
N ASN A 85 7.77 1.92 -10.62
CA ASN A 85 6.82 1.67 -9.53
C ASN A 85 5.34 1.74 -9.94
N ARG A 86 5.03 1.51 -11.22
CA ARG A 86 3.63 1.49 -11.69
C ARG A 86 3.07 0.07 -11.61
N PRO A 87 1.83 -0.11 -11.15
CA PRO A 87 1.24 -1.42 -10.95
C PRO A 87 1.04 -2.15 -12.28
N THR A 88 1.44 -3.43 -12.32
CA THR A 88 1.33 -4.29 -13.50
C THR A 88 0.31 -5.40 -13.25
N SER A 89 0.78 -6.61 -12.95
CA SER A 89 -0.04 -7.79 -12.72
C SER A 89 -0.14 -8.15 -11.25
N TYR A 90 -1.18 -8.88 -10.91
CA TYR A 90 -1.28 -9.59 -9.64
C TYR A 90 -1.54 -11.08 -9.89
N GLU A 91 -1.16 -11.90 -8.92
CA GLU A 91 -1.38 -13.34 -8.94
C GLU A 91 -1.67 -13.84 -7.53
N VAL A 92 -2.66 -14.70 -7.41
CA VAL A 92 -3.04 -15.44 -6.22
C VAL A 92 -2.69 -16.90 -6.48
N THR A 93 -1.91 -17.48 -5.59
CA THR A 93 -1.57 -18.89 -5.58
C THR A 93 -2.03 -19.54 -4.28
N GLY A 94 -2.10 -20.87 -4.25
CA GLY A 94 -2.59 -21.66 -3.13
C GLY A 94 -3.94 -22.31 -3.36
N ASP A 95 -4.32 -23.21 -2.44
CA ASP A 95 -5.60 -23.91 -2.46
C ASP A 95 -6.63 -23.14 -1.64
N VAL A 96 -7.24 -22.13 -2.27
CA VAL A 96 -8.27 -21.29 -1.64
C VAL A 96 -9.53 -21.19 -2.48
N PRO A 97 -10.68 -20.93 -1.85
CA PRO A 97 -11.88 -20.53 -2.58
C PRO A 97 -11.59 -19.34 -3.48
N ALA A 98 -11.98 -19.44 -4.75
CA ALA A 98 -11.85 -18.35 -5.72
C ALA A 98 -12.82 -17.22 -5.38
N LEU A 99 -12.46 -16.39 -4.39
CA LEU A 99 -13.22 -15.21 -3.98
C LEU A 99 -13.09 -14.08 -5.01
N PHE A 100 -12.08 -14.08 -5.85
CA PHE A 100 -11.92 -13.18 -6.98
C PHE A 100 -11.00 -13.84 -8.01
N ALA A 101 -10.86 -13.23 -9.19
CA ALA A 101 -10.01 -13.78 -10.24
C ALA A 101 -8.57 -14.00 -9.72
N PRO A 102 -7.98 -15.20 -9.88
CA PRO A 102 -6.69 -15.52 -9.27
C PRO A 102 -5.52 -14.83 -9.95
N LYS A 103 -5.71 -14.20 -11.11
CA LYS A 103 -4.68 -13.41 -11.77
C LYS A 103 -5.31 -12.32 -12.61
N GLY A 104 -4.56 -11.25 -12.83
CA GLY A 104 -4.99 -10.14 -13.66
C GLY A 104 -4.05 -8.96 -13.52
N TYR A 105 -4.60 -7.76 -13.66
CA TYR A 105 -3.91 -6.49 -13.55
C TYR A 105 -4.49 -5.68 -12.41
N TRP A 106 -3.71 -4.78 -11.83
CA TRP A 106 -4.16 -4.00 -10.69
C TRP A 106 -3.80 -2.52 -10.80
N ALA A 107 -4.50 -1.69 -10.03
CA ALA A 107 -4.17 -0.29 -9.79
C ALA A 107 -4.72 0.14 -8.42
N LEU A 108 -4.24 1.28 -7.91
CA LEU A 108 -4.84 1.89 -6.74
C LEU A 108 -5.84 2.96 -7.18
N SER A 109 -6.86 3.19 -6.36
CA SER A 109 -7.77 4.33 -6.54
C SER A 109 -7.09 5.67 -6.27
N SER A 110 -5.94 5.67 -5.61
CA SER A 110 -5.13 6.83 -5.26
C SER A 110 -3.69 6.39 -4.96
N ASP A 111 -2.71 7.13 -5.47
CA ASP A 111 -1.29 6.84 -5.29
C ASP A 111 -0.83 7.13 -3.84
N PHE A 112 -1.56 8.01 -3.15
CA PHE A 112 -1.31 8.46 -1.78
C PHE A 112 -2.52 8.25 -0.87
N GLN A 113 -2.26 8.29 0.44
CA GLN A 113 -3.32 8.26 1.46
C GLN A 113 -4.24 9.46 1.27
N GLN A 114 -5.53 9.22 1.23
CA GLN A 114 -6.51 10.29 1.10
C GLN A 114 -6.78 10.90 2.48
N THR A 115 -6.91 12.23 2.52
CA THR A 115 -7.27 12.96 3.75
C THR A 115 -8.78 12.91 4.04
N ASN A 116 -9.57 12.48 3.05
CA ASN A 116 -10.96 12.15 3.26
C ASN A 116 -11.05 10.76 3.91
N ALA A 117 -12.17 10.45 4.58
CA ALA A 117 -12.37 9.15 5.24
C ALA A 117 -12.47 7.96 4.26
N SER A 118 -12.09 8.13 2.99
CA SER A 118 -12.14 7.05 1.99
C SER A 118 -10.88 6.21 2.07
N ALA A 119 -11.06 4.91 2.32
CA ALA A 119 -9.98 3.96 2.21
C ALA A 119 -9.49 3.85 0.76
N VAL A 120 -8.18 3.74 0.58
CA VAL A 120 -7.57 3.43 -0.72
C VAL A 120 -8.01 2.02 -1.15
N ARG A 121 -8.33 1.87 -2.44
CA ARG A 121 -8.80 0.62 -3.02
C ARG A 121 -7.78 0.09 -4.01
N ILE A 122 -7.53 -1.21 -3.98
CA ILE A 122 -6.90 -1.96 -5.05
C ILE A 122 -8.00 -2.38 -6.02
N LEU A 123 -7.92 -1.87 -7.24
CA LEU A 123 -8.82 -2.17 -8.35
C LEU A 123 -8.20 -3.30 -9.15
N LEU A 124 -8.96 -4.39 -9.38
CA LEU A 124 -8.51 -5.56 -10.13
C LEU A 124 -9.15 -5.56 -11.52
N TYR A 125 -8.37 -5.95 -12.53
CA TYR A 125 -8.75 -5.89 -13.94
C TYR A 125 -8.39 -7.19 -14.67
N SER A 126 -9.15 -7.53 -15.71
CA SER A 126 -8.85 -8.69 -16.56
C SER A 126 -7.86 -8.37 -17.69
N ASP A 127 -7.65 -7.09 -18.01
CA ASP A 127 -6.82 -6.63 -19.13
C ASP A 127 -5.71 -5.66 -18.70
N ALA A 128 -4.58 -5.67 -19.44
CA ALA A 128 -3.43 -4.83 -19.16
C ALA A 128 -3.70 -3.32 -19.29
N GLN A 129 -4.69 -2.96 -20.12
CA GLN A 129 -5.11 -1.57 -20.32
C GLN A 129 -6.02 -1.08 -19.19
N LYS A 130 -6.41 -1.96 -18.24
CA LYS A 130 -7.21 -1.66 -17.05
C LYS A 130 -8.56 -1.05 -17.41
N THR A 131 -9.21 -1.62 -18.43
CA THR A 131 -10.51 -1.16 -18.92
C THR A 131 -11.68 -1.97 -18.36
N GLN A 132 -11.45 -3.22 -18.00
CA GLN A 132 -12.46 -4.15 -17.51
C GLN A 132 -12.19 -4.49 -16.04
N LYS A 133 -12.79 -3.71 -15.13
CA LYS A 133 -12.69 -3.96 -13.68
C LYS A 133 -13.44 -5.24 -13.31
N THR A 134 -12.76 -6.19 -12.67
CA THR A 134 -13.35 -7.46 -12.22
C THR A 134 -13.78 -7.41 -10.76
N ASP A 135 -12.93 -6.85 -9.90
CA ASP A 135 -13.17 -6.79 -8.46
C ASP A 135 -12.48 -5.57 -7.84
N GLU A 136 -12.77 -5.31 -6.57
CA GLU A 136 -12.19 -4.22 -5.78
C GLU A 136 -11.88 -4.73 -4.37
N LEU A 137 -10.66 -4.48 -3.91
CA LEU A 137 -10.20 -4.78 -2.56
C LEU A 137 -9.91 -3.48 -1.84
N ARG A 138 -10.56 -3.23 -0.71
CA ARG A 138 -10.26 -2.06 0.14
C ARG A 138 -9.04 -2.35 0.99
N VAL A 139 -8.08 -1.42 1.01
CA VAL A 139 -6.92 -1.52 1.90
C VAL A 139 -7.30 -0.89 3.24
N THR A 140 -7.59 -1.72 4.24
CA THR A 140 -7.99 -1.27 5.58
C THR A 140 -6.79 -1.05 6.50
N SER A 141 -5.64 -1.66 6.19
CA SER A 141 -4.35 -1.39 6.82
C SER A 141 -3.26 -1.41 5.76
N VAL A 142 -2.50 -0.32 5.66
CA VAL A 142 -1.41 -0.19 4.68
C VAL A 142 -0.10 -0.66 5.33
N PRO A 143 0.71 -1.46 4.60
CA PRO A 143 2.01 -1.88 5.07
C PRO A 143 2.90 -0.71 5.47
N GLY A 144 3.34 -0.74 6.73
CA GLY A 144 4.35 0.16 7.28
C GLY A 144 5.52 -0.64 7.82
N LYS A 145 5.92 -0.35 9.05
CA LYS A 145 7.05 -1.00 9.72
C LYS A 145 6.85 -2.50 9.94
N ASN A 146 5.63 -2.93 10.26
CA ASN A 146 5.35 -4.31 10.65
C ASN A 146 5.20 -5.27 9.45
N LYS A 147 5.25 -4.75 8.21
CA LYS A 147 5.04 -5.54 6.99
C LYS A 147 3.76 -6.38 7.00
N GLU A 148 2.68 -5.81 7.54
CA GLU A 148 1.35 -6.41 7.57
C GLU A 148 0.42 -5.59 6.67
N MET A 149 -0.46 -6.27 5.94
CA MET A 149 -1.50 -5.67 5.12
C MET A 149 -2.86 -6.25 5.51
N GLN A 150 -3.90 -5.42 5.46
CA GLN A 150 -5.26 -5.91 5.58
C GLN A 150 -6.08 -5.46 4.39
N LEU A 151 -6.70 -6.44 3.73
CA LEU A 151 -7.57 -6.22 2.58
C LEU A 151 -9.00 -6.61 2.94
N GLN A 152 -9.97 -5.92 2.36
CA GLN A 152 -11.37 -6.25 2.48
C GLN A 152 -12.01 -6.35 1.09
N LEU A 153 -12.60 -7.50 0.78
CA LEU A 153 -13.48 -7.69 -0.37
C LEU A 153 -14.93 -7.54 0.08
N MET A 154 -15.69 -6.66 -0.57
CA MET A 154 -17.10 -6.41 -0.25
C MET A 154 -18.00 -7.03 -1.33
N ARG A 155 -19.01 -7.79 -0.92
CA ARG A 155 -20.07 -8.26 -1.81
C ARG A 155 -21.30 -7.39 -1.65
N THR A 156 -21.80 -6.92 -2.79
CA THR A 156 -22.93 -6.00 -2.85
C THR A 156 -24.04 -6.59 -3.69
N SER A 157 -25.28 -6.37 -3.27
CA SER A 157 -26.48 -6.71 -4.02
C SER A 157 -27.46 -5.57 -3.90
N GLY A 158 -27.96 -5.06 -5.03
CA GLY A 158 -28.83 -3.88 -5.03
C GLY A 158 -28.19 -2.61 -4.43
N GLY A 159 -26.85 -2.52 -4.45
CA GLY A 159 -26.10 -1.41 -3.84
C GLY A 159 -25.92 -1.50 -2.32
N VAL A 160 -26.32 -2.61 -1.71
CA VAL A 160 -26.17 -2.86 -0.27
C VAL A 160 -25.09 -3.91 -0.03
N ASP A 161 -24.17 -3.60 0.86
CA ASP A 161 -23.13 -4.51 1.35
C ASP A 161 -23.81 -5.59 2.20
N PHE A 162 -23.65 -6.88 1.85
CA PHE A 162 -24.28 -7.98 2.60
C PHE A 162 -23.26 -8.94 3.22
N VAL A 163 -22.09 -9.12 2.59
CA VAL A 163 -20.99 -9.93 3.12
C VAL A 163 -19.68 -9.22 2.83
N SER A 164 -18.77 -9.22 3.80
CA SER A 164 -17.37 -8.85 3.58
C SER A 164 -16.40 -9.97 3.95
N TYR A 165 -15.31 -10.05 3.20
CA TYR A 165 -14.20 -10.94 3.45
C TYR A 165 -12.99 -10.11 3.83
N VAL A 166 -12.43 -10.37 5.02
CA VAL A 166 -11.32 -9.62 5.59
C VAL A 166 -10.08 -10.52 5.59
N PHE A 167 -9.11 -10.16 4.77
CA PHE A 167 -7.83 -10.84 4.61
C PHE A 167 -6.79 -10.13 5.46
N LYS A 168 -6.11 -10.86 6.34
CA LYS A 168 -4.89 -10.40 7.02
C LYS A 168 -3.68 -11.06 6.38
N LEU A 169 -2.74 -10.24 5.94
CA LEU A 169 -1.63 -10.67 5.13
C LEU A 169 -0.30 -10.23 5.76
N ASN A 170 0.71 -11.09 5.68
CA ASN A 170 2.09 -10.77 6.06
C ASN A 170 2.98 -10.78 4.83
N ALA A 171 3.99 -9.91 4.80
CA ALA A 171 4.96 -9.94 3.70
C ALA A 171 5.85 -11.18 3.78
N ILE A 172 6.05 -11.85 2.64
CA ILE A 172 6.98 -12.96 2.47
C ILE A 172 8.28 -12.37 1.92
N ASN A 173 9.40 -12.57 2.63
CA ASN A 173 10.72 -12.12 2.18
C ASN A 173 11.22 -12.94 0.98
#